data_AF-A0A929Q097-F1
#
_entry.id   AF-A0A929Q097-F1
#
_cell.length_a   1.000
_cell.length_b   1.000
_cell.length_c   1.000
_cell.angle_alpha   90.00
_cell.angle_beta   90.00
_cell.angle_gamma   90.00
#
_symmetry.space_group_name_H-M   'P 1'
#
loop_
_entity.id
_entity.type
_entity.pdbx_description
1 polymer ?
#
loop_
_entity_poly.entity_id
_entity_poly.type
_entity_poly.pdbx_seq_one_letter_code
_entity_poly.pdbx_strand_id
1 'polypeptide(L)'
;MLSAILMMLVLGAVLGAGLGIAAKVFHVEPDNRVDYVASALPGYNCGGCGYPGCSGFADALVSGDTDSWQCKPCKPDAKAKIIDYLKNTPGPDGKTITVKP
;
A
#
# COMPACT_ATOMS: atom_id res chain seq x y z
N MET A 1 29.46 22.60 -30.46
CA MET A 1 28.11 22.04 -30.69
C MET A 1 28.07 20.53 -30.44
N LEU A 2 28.89 19.73 -31.12
CA LEU A 2 28.93 18.28 -30.95
C LEU A 2 29.27 17.84 -29.50
N SER A 3 30.23 18.50 -28.84
CA SER A 3 30.60 18.18 -27.45
C SER A 3 29.45 18.39 -26.45
N ALA A 4 28.61 19.41 -26.65
CA ALA A 4 27.46 19.66 -25.79
C ALA A 4 26.37 18.58 -25.98
N ILE A 5 26.15 18.15 -27.22
CA ILE A 5 25.22 17.07 -27.55
C ILE A 5 25.69 15.75 -26.90
N LEU A 6 26.97 15.41 -27.02
CA LEU A 6 27.54 14.21 -26.42
C LEU A 6 27.42 14.22 -24.90
N MET A 7 27.72 15.36 -24.25
CA MET A 7 27.60 15.49 -22.80
C MET A 7 26.17 15.29 -22.31
N MET A 8 25.19 15.90 -22.97
CA MET A 8 23.78 15.74 -22.62
C MET A 8 23.28 14.32 -22.85
N LEU A 9 23.73 13.66 -23.93
CA LEU A 9 23.37 12.28 -24.23
C LEU A 9 23.92 11.31 -23.19
N VAL A 10 25.19 11.45 -22.82
CA VAL A 10 25.83 10.60 -21.80
C VAL A 10 25.17 10.81 -20.44
N LEU A 11 24.94 12.07 -20.05
CA LEU A 11 24.29 12.36 -18.78
C LEU A 11 22.86 11.80 -18.72
N GLY A 12 22.08 12.00 -19.78
CA GLY A 12 20.73 11.46 -19.89
C GLY A 12 20.71 9.93 -19.85
N ALA A 13 21.64 9.28 -20.53
CA ALA A 13 21.76 7.82 -20.52
C ALA A 13 22.11 7.30 -19.12
N VAL A 14 23.06 7.93 -18.41
CA VAL A 14 23.45 7.53 -17.05
C VAL A 14 22.30 7.71 -16.06
N LEU A 15 21.64 8.87 -16.07
CA LEU A 15 20.53 9.14 -15.16
C LEU A 15 19.32 8.24 -15.48
N GLY A 16 18.99 8.06 -16.76
CA GLY A 16 17.91 7.19 -17.21
C GLY A 16 18.15 5.72 -16.83
N ALA A 17 19.36 5.21 -17.06
CA ALA A 17 19.73 3.86 -16.64
C ALA A 17 19.68 3.71 -15.12
N GLY A 18 20.17 4.71 -14.37
CA GLY A 18 20.11 4.72 -12.91
C GLY A 18 18.67 4.64 -12.38
N LEU A 19 17.76 5.47 -12.90
CA LEU A 19 16.34 5.42 -12.53
C LEU A 19 15.68 4.10 -12.93
N GLY A 20 16.00 3.56 -14.12
CA GLY A 20 15.45 2.28 -14.57
C GLY A 20 15.86 1.11 -13.68
N ILE A 21 17.13 1.06 -13.27
CA ILE A 21 17.62 0.05 -12.32
C ILE A 21 16.95 0.23 -10.96
N ALA A 22 16.91 1.46 -10.44
CA ALA A 22 16.25 1.75 -9.16
C ALA A 22 14.77 1.32 -9.17
N ALA A 23 14.03 1.60 -10.25
CA ALA A 23 12.64 1.20 -10.39
C ALA A 23 12.45 -0.33 -10.33
N LYS A 24 13.42 -1.11 -10.84
CA LYS A 24 13.34 -2.57 -10.79
C LYS A 24 13.78 -3.14 -9.44
N VAL A 25 14.82 -2.55 -8.83
CA VAL A 25 15.37 -2.98 -7.55
C VAL A 25 14.42 -2.66 -6.40
N PHE A 26 13.75 -1.50 -6.44
CA PHE A 26 12.79 -1.08 -5.42
C PHE A 26 11.33 -1.39 -5.80
N HIS A 27 11.11 -2.29 -6.75
CA HIS A 27 9.76 -2.72 -7.11
C HIS A 27 9.17 -3.56 -5.97
N VAL A 28 8.21 -3.00 -5.25
CA VAL A 28 7.42 -3.72 -4.25
C VAL A 28 6.16 -4.25 -4.93
N GLU A 29 5.91 -5.55 -4.82
CA GLU A 29 4.66 -6.14 -5.31
C GLU A 29 3.48 -5.62 -4.48
N PRO A 30 2.48 -5.00 -5.12
CA PRO A 30 1.33 -4.47 -4.39
C PRO A 30 0.46 -5.61 -3.87
N ASP A 31 0.17 -5.59 -2.56
CA ASP A 31 -0.82 -6.48 -1.98
C ASP A 31 -2.24 -5.94 -2.29
N ASN A 32 -2.93 -6.62 -3.21
CA ASN A 32 -4.30 -6.27 -3.63
C ASN A 32 -5.32 -6.24 -2.47
N ARG A 33 -4.99 -6.84 -1.32
CA ARG A 33 -5.83 -6.75 -0.12
C ARG A 33 -5.90 -5.31 0.41
N VAL A 34 -4.86 -4.50 0.23
CA VAL A 34 -4.84 -3.08 0.64
C VAL A 34 -5.94 -2.32 -0.09
N ASP A 35 -6.02 -2.46 -1.42
CA ASP A 35 -7.03 -1.78 -2.24
C ASP A 35 -8.45 -2.23 -1.91
N TYR A 36 -8.65 -3.53 -1.66
CA TYR A 36 -9.94 -4.06 -1.23
C TYR A 36 -10.36 -3.44 0.12
N VAL A 37 -9.48 -3.47 1.12
CA VAL A 37 -9.78 -2.92 2.44
C VAL A 37 -10.00 -1.40 2.36
N ALA A 38 -9.17 -0.68 1.61
CA ALA A 38 -9.30 0.76 1.43
C ALA A 38 -10.64 1.16 0.79
N SER A 39 -11.11 0.40 -0.21
CA SER A 39 -12.40 0.63 -0.87
C SER A 39 -13.60 0.22 -0.02
N ALA A 40 -13.44 -0.74 0.89
CA ALA A 40 -14.48 -1.15 1.83
C ALA A 40 -14.58 -0.20 3.06
N LEU A 41 -13.57 0.63 3.31
CA LEU A 41 -13.58 1.64 4.36
C LEU A 41 -14.45 2.86 3.98
N PRO A 42 -14.88 3.69 4.96
CA PRO A 42 -15.77 4.83 4.71
C PRO A 42 -15.21 5.96 3.83
N GLY A 43 -13.89 6.00 3.61
CA GLY A 43 -13.24 7.05 2.79
C GLY A 43 -13.19 8.43 3.44
N TYR A 44 -13.58 8.60 4.71
CA TYR A 44 -13.61 9.90 5.38
C TYR A 44 -12.24 10.53 5.64
N ASN A 45 -11.17 9.72 5.62
CA ASN A 45 -9.79 10.17 5.87
C ASN A 45 -9.65 11.04 7.14
N CYS A 46 -10.43 10.75 8.18
CA CYS A 46 -10.58 11.61 9.35
C CYS A 46 -9.46 11.46 10.40
N GLY A 47 -8.50 10.54 10.20
CA GLY A 47 -7.35 10.33 11.09
C GLY A 47 -7.66 9.77 12.48
N GLY A 48 -8.92 9.48 12.82
CA GLY A 48 -9.32 9.04 14.17
C GLY A 48 -8.77 7.69 14.62
N CYS A 49 -8.22 6.90 13.71
CA CYS A 49 -7.53 5.64 13.99
C CYS A 49 -6.00 5.82 14.17
N GLY A 50 -5.45 7.02 14.00
CA GLY A 50 -4.01 7.29 14.12
C GLY A 50 -3.20 7.11 12.83
N TYR A 51 -3.85 6.72 11.73
CA TYR A 51 -3.21 6.49 10.43
C TYR A 51 -3.53 7.59 9.39
N PRO A 52 -2.63 7.82 8.41
CA PRO A 52 -2.84 8.80 7.35
C PRO A 52 -3.93 8.32 6.38
N GLY A 53 -5.17 8.70 6.66
CA GLY A 53 -6.33 8.38 5.84
C GLY A 53 -6.80 6.92 5.94
N CYS A 54 -7.83 6.58 5.17
CA CYS A 54 -8.37 5.22 5.12
C CYS A 54 -7.41 4.25 4.44
N SER A 55 -6.70 4.68 3.40
CA SER A 55 -5.68 3.86 2.73
C SER A 55 -4.53 3.53 3.69
N GLY A 56 -4.05 4.50 4.48
CA GLY A 56 -3.00 4.24 5.48
C GLY A 56 -3.44 3.25 6.56
N PHE A 57 -4.71 3.27 6.99
CA PHE A 57 -5.23 2.26 7.91
C PHE A 57 -5.37 0.87 7.25
N ALA A 58 -5.79 0.83 5.99
CA ALA A 58 -5.86 -0.43 5.23
C ALA A 58 -4.47 -1.07 5.08
N ASP A 59 -3.46 -0.27 4.76
CA ASP A 59 -2.08 -0.72 4.66
C ASP A 59 -1.54 -1.21 6.01
N ALA A 60 -1.82 -0.50 7.11
CA ALA A 60 -1.45 -0.93 8.46
C ALA A 60 -2.09 -2.27 8.87
N LEU A 61 -3.35 -2.51 8.47
CA LEU A 61 -4.00 -3.80 8.69
C LEU A 61 -3.36 -4.92 7.86
N VAL A 62 -3.04 -4.66 6.60
CA VAL A 62 -2.50 -5.68 5.68
C VAL A 62 -1.02 -5.97 5.92
N SER A 63 -0.24 -4.98 6.31
CA SER A 63 1.17 -5.15 6.70
C SER A 63 1.33 -5.78 8.09
N GLY A 64 0.27 -5.80 8.89
CA GLY A 64 0.28 -6.32 10.27
C GLY A 64 0.87 -5.34 11.30
N ASP A 65 0.98 -4.05 10.95
CA ASP A 65 1.37 -2.98 11.88
C ASP A 65 0.34 -2.78 13.00
N THR A 66 -0.93 -3.11 12.73
CA THR A 66 -1.98 -3.20 13.76
C THR A 66 -2.77 -4.49 13.62
N ASP A 67 -2.98 -5.15 14.76
CA ASP A 67 -3.81 -6.35 14.91
C ASP A 67 -5.21 -6.03 15.44
N SER A 68 -5.55 -4.75 15.63
CA SER A 68 -6.79 -4.31 16.27
C SER A 68 -7.59 -3.35 15.39
N TRP A 69 -8.91 -3.48 15.42
CA TRP A 69 -9.79 -2.60 14.68
C TRP A 69 -9.90 -1.22 15.35
N GLN A 70 -9.41 -0.18 14.67
CA GLN A 70 -9.38 1.19 15.20
C GLN A 70 -10.27 2.18 14.43
N CYS A 71 -10.88 1.77 13.32
CA CYS A 71 -11.76 2.66 12.54
C CYS A 71 -13.16 2.76 13.17
N LYS A 72 -13.34 3.72 14.07
CA LYS A 72 -14.63 4.04 14.74
C LYS A 72 -15.80 4.37 13.80
N PRO A 73 -15.64 5.16 12.71
CA PRO A 73 -16.78 5.53 11.86
C PRO A 73 -17.20 4.44 10.87
N CYS A 74 -16.50 3.30 10.83
CA CYS A 74 -16.84 2.22 9.92
C CYS A 74 -18.12 1.50 10.37
N LYS A 75 -19.00 1.19 9.41
CA LYS A 75 -20.21 0.43 9.66
C LYS A 75 -19.86 -0.99 10.15
N PRO A 76 -20.60 -1.55 11.14
CA PRO A 76 -20.35 -2.90 11.65
C PRO A 76 -20.29 -3.98 10.56
N ASP A 77 -21.17 -3.87 9.55
CA ASP A 77 -21.21 -4.83 8.43
C ASP A 77 -19.96 -4.79 7.56
N ALA A 78 -19.44 -3.58 7.28
CA ALA A 78 -18.23 -3.40 6.49
C ALA A 78 -16.99 -3.89 7.26
N LYS A 79 -16.93 -3.58 8.56
CA LYS A 79 -15.92 -4.11 9.47
C LYS A 79 -15.88 -5.64 9.47
N ALA A 80 -17.03 -6.30 9.63
CA ALA A 80 -17.10 -7.76 9.66
C ALA A 80 -16.62 -8.38 8.34
N LYS A 81 -17.02 -7.81 7.20
CA LYS A 81 -16.57 -8.25 5.86
C LYS A 81 -15.06 -8.11 5.68
N ILE A 82 -14.47 -7.00 6.11
CA ILE A 82 -13.02 -6.78 6.02
C ILE A 82 -12.26 -7.79 6.89
N ILE A 83 -12.70 -8.01 8.13
CA ILE A 83 -12.07 -8.97 9.04
C ILE A 83 -12.15 -10.39 8.47
N ASP A 84 -13.29 -10.79 7.90
CA ASP A 84 -13.45 -12.11 7.27
C ASP A 84 -12.58 -12.24 6.01
N TYR A 85 -12.55 -11.22 5.17
CA TYR A 85 -11.73 -11.18 3.97
C TYR A 85 -10.24 -11.37 4.28
N LEU A 86 -9.71 -10.67 5.27
CA LEU A 86 -8.29 -10.76 5.67
C LEU A 86 -7.93 -12.11 6.30
N LYS A 87 -8.90 -12.79 6.94
CA LYS A 87 -8.72 -14.14 7.50
C LYS A 87 -8.69 -15.21 6.42
N ASN A 88 -9.49 -15.07 5.37
CA ASN A 88 -9.67 -16.10 4.34
C ASN A 88 -8.82 -15.86 3.07
N THR A 89 -8.28 -14.65 2.88
CA THR A 89 -7.49 -14.28 1.71
C THR A 89 -6.01 -14.18 2.06
N PRO A 90 -5.17 -15.16 1.67
CA PRO A 90 -3.73 -15.08 1.86
C PRO A 90 -3.12 -13.99 0.99
N GLY A 91 -2.12 -13.29 1.52
CA GLY A 91 -1.34 -12.29 0.78
C GLY A 91 -0.31 -12.92 -0.16
N PRO A 92 0.52 -12.10 -0.81
CA PRO A 92 1.65 -12.55 -1.62
C PRO A 92 2.58 -13.53 -0.87
N ASP A 93 2.72 -13.34 0.45
CA ASP A 93 3.52 -14.18 1.35
C ASP A 93 2.80 -15.47 1.82
N GLY A 94 1.59 -15.74 1.33
CA GLY A 94 0.76 -16.90 1.73
C GLY A 94 0.15 -16.80 3.13
N LYS A 95 0.39 -15.71 3.87
CA LYS A 95 -0.11 -15.51 5.24
C LYS A 95 -1.47 -14.81 5.26
N THR A 96 -2.34 -15.29 6.14
CA THR A 96 -3.61 -14.64 6.48
C THR A 96 -3.45 -13.74 7.70
N ILE A 97 -4.35 -12.78 7.86
CA ILE A 97 -4.25 -11.76 8.91
C ILE A 97 -5.48 -11.85 9.80
N THR A 98 -5.22 -11.97 11.10
CA THR A 98 -6.28 -11.99 12.10
C THR A 98 -6.36 -10.64 12.78
N VAL A 99 -7.45 -9.91 12.49
CA VAL A 99 -7.74 -8.62 13.12
C VAL A 99 -8.70 -8.84 14.29
N LYS A 100 -8.31 -8.34 15.46
CA LYS A 100 -9.17 -8.26 16.65
C LYS A 100 -10.23 -7.18 16.42
N PRO A 101 -11.52 -7.50 16.65
CA PRO A 101 -12.59 -6.52 16.51
C PRO A 101 -12.46 -5.38 17.53
#